data_AF-A0A916QJ70-F1
#
_entry.id   AF-A0A916QJ70-F1
#
_cell.length_a   1.000
_cell.length_b   1.000
_cell.length_c   1.000
_cell.angle_alpha   90.00
_cell.angle_beta   90.00
_cell.angle_gamma   90.00
#
_symmetry.space_group_name_H-M   'P 1'
#
loop_
_entity.id
_entity.type
_entity.pdbx_description
1 polymer ?
#
loop_
_entity_poly.entity_id
_entity_poly.type
_entity_poly.pdbx_seq_one_letter_code
_entity_poly.pdbx_strand_id
1 'polypeptide(L)'
;MAMIGMATVMKDYPLYFDAVNEQGLGMAGLNYPGNAQYFAPVDKKANVASFELIPWILGQAKSVKDARELVKQLNITDDAFMPDLAPGTLHWLVSDRKGSIVLEQNKTGLYVYDNPIGVLTNNPSFDLQQFNLNNYQGLQVQNPQGKFGSLIVRNYCSGLGSLGLPGDLSSPGRFVRAAFTKMHATLGANEGERVSQFFHILASTAQVKGTNQLDNGNFEYTIYSSCANATKGRYYYTTYHNPQINCVSLDRYELKSQQLGRYPLQAANQINFQN
;
A
#
# COMPACT_ATOMS: atom_id res chain seq x y z
N MET A 1 -17.08 3.88 -13.38
CA MET A 1 -15.78 3.50 -13.97
C MET A 1 -15.50 2.07 -13.62
N ALA A 2 -14.85 1.31 -14.50
CA ALA A 2 -14.35 -0.02 -14.19
C ALA A 2 -13.13 0.05 -13.27
N MET A 3 -13.00 -0.92 -12.38
CA MET A 3 -11.88 -1.06 -11.46
C MET A 3 -11.56 -2.54 -11.20
N ILE A 4 -10.32 -2.78 -10.80
CA ILE A 4 -9.77 -4.10 -10.50
C ILE A 4 -8.94 -4.03 -9.23
N GLY A 5 -9.09 -5.01 -8.34
CA GLY A 5 -8.42 -5.00 -7.06
C GLY A 5 -8.63 -6.28 -6.27
N MET A 6 -7.99 -6.35 -5.10
CA MET A 6 -8.20 -7.41 -4.13
C MET A 6 -9.35 -7.04 -3.20
N ALA A 7 -10.31 -7.95 -3.03
CA ALA A 7 -11.47 -7.72 -2.17
C ALA A 7 -11.95 -9.03 -1.55
N THR A 8 -12.63 -8.92 -0.42
CA THR A 8 -13.58 -9.95 0.01
C THR A 8 -14.96 -9.58 -0.51
N VAL A 9 -15.66 -10.53 -1.13
CA VAL A 9 -17.03 -10.29 -1.59
C VAL A 9 -18.02 -10.83 -0.56
N MET A 10 -18.87 -9.97 -0.03
CA MET A 10 -19.92 -10.32 0.92
C MET A 10 -21.23 -9.68 0.47
N LYS A 11 -22.34 -10.44 0.48
CA LYS A 11 -23.66 -9.97 0.00
C LYS A 11 -23.58 -9.28 -1.38
N ASP A 12 -22.79 -9.87 -2.28
CA ASP A 12 -22.49 -9.32 -3.62
C ASP A 12 -21.86 -7.92 -3.65
N TYR A 13 -21.30 -7.45 -2.53
CA TYR A 13 -20.55 -6.20 -2.43
C TYR A 13 -19.04 -6.48 -2.33
N PRO A 14 -18.18 -5.81 -3.13
CA PRO A 14 -16.74 -5.97 -3.05
C PRO A 14 -16.13 -5.07 -1.97
N LEU A 15 -15.75 -5.66 -0.83
CA LEU A 15 -15.00 -4.99 0.23
C LEU A 15 -13.52 -4.96 -0.17
N TYR A 16 -13.12 -3.93 -0.92
CA TYR A 16 -11.76 -3.78 -1.43
C TYR A 16 -10.74 -3.48 -0.32
N PHE A 17 -9.59 -4.13 -0.41
CA PHE A 17 -8.38 -3.75 0.34
C PHE A 17 -7.56 -2.73 -0.45
N ASP A 18 -7.38 -3.00 -1.75
CA ASP A 18 -6.70 -2.14 -2.71
C ASP A 18 -7.22 -2.37 -4.12
N ALA A 19 -7.25 -1.31 -4.93
CA ALA A 19 -7.75 -1.35 -6.30
C ALA A 19 -7.16 -0.24 -7.18
N VAL A 20 -7.24 -0.44 -8.50
CA VAL A 20 -6.99 0.60 -9.52
C VAL A 20 -8.17 0.69 -10.48
N ASN A 21 -8.46 1.90 -10.97
CA ASN A 21 -9.48 2.12 -11.99
C ASN A 21 -8.88 2.21 -13.41
N GLU A 22 -9.76 2.13 -14.41
CA GLU A 22 -9.44 2.24 -15.84
C GLU A 22 -8.80 3.58 -16.25
N GLN A 23 -8.82 4.60 -15.39
CA GLN A 23 -8.22 5.92 -15.64
C GLN A 23 -6.79 6.04 -15.09
N GLY A 24 -6.30 5.00 -14.41
CA GLY A 24 -4.95 4.97 -13.87
C GLY A 24 -4.81 5.52 -12.44
N LEU A 25 -5.92 5.65 -11.70
CA LEU A 25 -5.93 6.00 -10.29
C LEU A 25 -5.97 4.74 -9.44
N GLY A 26 -5.07 4.63 -8.46
CA GLY A 26 -5.02 3.56 -7.49
C GLY A 26 -5.30 4.04 -6.08
N MET A 27 -5.85 3.15 -5.26
CA MET A 27 -6.12 3.40 -3.85
C MET A 27 -5.95 2.11 -3.04
N ALA A 28 -5.33 2.21 -1.87
CA ALA A 28 -5.17 1.11 -0.93
C ALA A 28 -5.49 1.57 0.50
N GLY A 29 -6.25 0.77 1.24
CA GLY A 29 -6.51 0.95 2.67
C GLY A 29 -5.52 0.13 3.49
N LEU A 30 -4.88 0.77 4.47
CA LEU A 30 -3.91 0.14 5.36
C LEU A 30 -4.33 0.36 6.82
N ASN A 31 -3.99 -0.59 7.69
CA ASN A 31 -4.38 -0.55 9.10
C ASN A 31 -3.83 0.69 9.81
N TYR A 32 -4.68 1.38 10.56
CA TYR A 32 -4.36 2.61 11.31
C TYR A 32 -4.99 2.58 12.72
N PRO A 33 -4.67 1.54 13.52
CA PRO A 33 -5.41 1.24 14.75
C PRO A 33 -5.15 2.28 15.83
N GLY A 34 -6.18 2.67 16.57
CA GLY A 34 -6.10 3.66 17.65
C GLY A 34 -5.92 5.12 17.20
N ASN A 35 -5.66 5.38 15.91
CA ASN A 35 -5.58 6.72 15.35
C ASN A 35 -6.77 7.06 14.45
N ALA A 36 -7.27 6.07 13.68
CA ALA A 36 -8.46 6.24 12.86
C ALA A 36 -9.68 6.57 13.75
N GLN A 37 -10.39 7.64 13.42
CA GLN A 37 -11.67 7.97 14.05
C GLN A 37 -12.70 8.38 12.99
N TYR A 38 -13.85 7.73 13.06
CA TYR A 38 -14.99 7.98 12.20
C TYR A 38 -16.12 8.64 12.98
N PHE A 39 -17.01 9.32 12.26
CA PHE A 39 -18.02 10.19 12.86
C PHE A 39 -19.41 9.88 12.32
N ALA A 40 -20.45 10.23 13.07
CA ALA A 40 -21.81 10.18 12.57
C ALA A 40 -21.97 11.03 11.29
N PRO A 41 -22.98 10.76 10.45
CA PRO A 41 -23.26 11.58 9.28
C PRO A 41 -23.43 13.06 9.60
N VAL A 42 -22.85 13.93 8.76
CA VAL A 42 -22.91 15.38 8.88
C VAL A 42 -23.72 15.96 7.73
N ASP A 43 -24.65 16.88 8.03
CA ASP A 43 -25.46 17.56 7.02
C ASP A 43 -24.57 18.27 5.98
N LYS A 44 -24.98 18.21 4.70
CA LYS A 44 -24.28 18.81 3.54
C LYS A 44 -22.85 18.30 3.28
N LYS A 45 -22.40 17.24 3.97
CA LYS A 45 -21.17 16.50 3.65
C LYS A 45 -21.47 15.28 2.78
N ALA A 46 -20.45 14.83 2.03
CA ALA A 46 -20.45 13.50 1.44
C ALA A 46 -20.10 12.49 2.54
N ASN A 47 -21.13 11.88 3.12
CA ASN A 47 -20.98 10.84 4.14
C ASN A 47 -20.73 9.50 3.45
N VAL A 48 -19.59 8.89 3.73
CA VAL A 48 -19.14 7.66 3.06
C VAL A 48 -18.54 6.74 4.10
N ALA A 49 -19.02 5.50 4.18
CA ALA A 49 -18.47 4.54 5.13
C ALA A 49 -17.04 4.14 4.73
N SER A 50 -16.22 3.74 5.71
CA SER A 50 -14.83 3.32 5.46
C SER A 50 -14.70 2.22 4.38
N PHE A 51 -15.64 1.27 4.32
CA PHE A 51 -15.68 0.20 3.33
C PHE A 51 -16.14 0.65 1.93
N GLU A 52 -16.82 1.80 1.83
CA GLU A 52 -17.28 2.37 0.56
C GLU A 52 -16.24 3.29 -0.06
N LEU A 53 -15.24 3.73 0.71
CA LEU A 53 -14.35 4.81 0.30
C LEU A 53 -13.55 4.50 -0.97
N ILE A 54 -13.02 3.26 -1.10
CA ILE A 54 -12.29 2.85 -2.31
C ILE A 54 -13.23 2.88 -3.54
N PRO A 55 -14.38 2.19 -3.56
CA PRO A 55 -15.36 2.32 -4.64
C PRO A 55 -15.80 3.76 -4.90
N TRP A 56 -16.02 4.55 -3.85
CA TRP A 56 -16.49 5.92 -3.94
C TRP A 56 -15.45 6.83 -4.58
N ILE A 57 -14.16 6.74 -4.24
CA ILE A 57 -13.14 7.55 -4.93
C ILE A 57 -12.90 7.01 -6.35
N LEU A 58 -12.62 5.71 -6.49
CA LEU A 58 -12.21 5.13 -7.78
C LEU A 58 -13.34 5.08 -8.82
N GLY A 59 -14.61 5.14 -8.39
CA GLY A 59 -15.77 5.15 -9.28
C GLY A 59 -15.99 6.46 -10.03
N GLN A 60 -15.40 7.57 -9.54
CA GLN A 60 -15.70 8.93 -10.01
C GLN A 60 -14.46 9.84 -10.19
N ALA A 61 -13.32 9.55 -9.55
CA ALA A 61 -12.06 10.28 -9.78
C ALA A 61 -11.21 9.63 -10.87
N LYS A 62 -10.61 10.46 -11.74
CA LYS A 62 -9.70 10.00 -12.81
C LYS A 62 -8.22 10.22 -12.46
N SER A 63 -7.96 10.99 -11.41
CA SER A 63 -6.63 11.41 -10.99
C SER A 63 -6.59 11.73 -9.51
N VAL A 64 -5.38 11.85 -8.95
CA VAL A 64 -5.16 12.33 -7.58
C VAL A 64 -5.71 13.74 -7.41
N LYS A 65 -5.66 14.58 -8.46
CA LYS A 65 -6.26 15.91 -8.46
C LYS A 65 -7.79 15.83 -8.25
N ASP A 66 -8.47 14.94 -8.97
CA ASP A 66 -9.92 14.78 -8.82
C ASP A 66 -10.26 14.23 -7.44
N ALA A 67 -9.48 13.24 -6.96
CA ALA A 67 -9.65 12.70 -5.61
C ALA A 67 -9.50 13.78 -4.54
N ARG A 68 -8.53 14.70 -4.67
CA ARG A 68 -8.37 15.85 -3.77
C ARG A 68 -9.60 16.76 -3.73
N GLU A 69 -10.25 16.98 -4.87
CA GLU A 69 -11.47 17.79 -4.90
C GLU A 69 -12.65 17.07 -4.24
N LEU A 70 -12.81 15.77 -4.50
CA LEU A 70 -13.87 14.96 -3.89
C LEU A 70 -13.78 14.95 -2.36
N VAL A 71 -12.57 14.76 -1.81
CA VAL A 71 -12.40 14.60 -0.36
C VAL A 71 -12.59 15.90 0.44
N LYS A 72 -12.68 17.08 -0.18
CA LYS A 72 -12.96 18.35 0.52
C LYS A 72 -14.30 18.34 1.25
N GLN A 73 -15.27 17.60 0.72
CA GLN A 73 -16.60 17.46 1.32
C GLN A 73 -16.83 16.11 2.00
N LEU A 74 -15.79 15.26 2.06
CA LEU A 74 -15.89 13.93 2.66
C LEU A 74 -16.03 14.01 4.18
N ASN A 75 -16.91 13.18 4.72
CA ASN A 75 -16.95 12.75 6.11
C ASN A 75 -16.93 11.21 6.10
N ILE A 76 -15.89 10.59 6.65
CA ILE A 76 -15.83 9.14 6.74
C ILE A 76 -16.66 8.72 7.95
N THR A 77 -17.70 7.92 7.72
CA THR A 77 -18.65 7.54 8.76
C THR A 77 -18.28 6.27 9.50
N ASP A 78 -18.81 6.14 10.71
CA ASP A 78 -18.68 4.97 11.59
C ASP A 78 -19.68 3.85 11.25
N ASP A 79 -20.34 3.94 10.08
CA ASP A 79 -21.24 2.92 9.57
C ASP A 79 -20.52 1.57 9.40
N ALA A 80 -21.11 0.54 10.00
CA ALA A 80 -20.66 -0.85 9.86
C ALA A 80 -21.30 -1.49 8.62
N PHE A 81 -20.53 -2.29 7.88
CA PHE A 81 -21.07 -3.04 6.72
C PHE A 81 -22.13 -4.07 7.15
N MET A 82 -21.96 -4.67 8.33
CA MET A 82 -22.92 -5.57 8.98
C MET A 82 -22.89 -5.33 10.50
N PRO A 83 -23.98 -5.61 11.24
CA PRO A 83 -24.02 -5.42 12.69
C PRO A 83 -22.85 -6.08 13.45
N ASP A 84 -22.43 -7.27 13.01
CA ASP A 84 -21.35 -8.04 13.65
C ASP A 84 -19.96 -7.79 13.02
N LEU A 85 -19.83 -6.80 12.13
CA LEU A 85 -18.58 -6.45 11.46
C LEU A 85 -18.25 -4.98 11.68
N ALA A 86 -17.47 -4.71 12.73
CA ALA A 86 -17.02 -3.36 13.05
C ALA A 86 -16.26 -2.71 11.87
N PRO A 87 -16.36 -1.38 11.68
CA PRO A 87 -15.57 -0.66 10.69
C PRO A 87 -14.06 -0.91 10.88
N GLY A 88 -13.34 -1.17 9.80
CA GLY A 88 -11.89 -1.31 9.86
C GLY A 88 -11.22 0.02 10.19
N THR A 89 -10.25 0.02 11.10
CA THR A 89 -9.45 1.22 11.40
C THR A 89 -8.40 1.42 10.31
N LEU A 90 -8.64 2.32 9.38
CA LEU A 90 -7.83 2.48 8.17
C LEU A 90 -7.37 3.93 7.95
N HIS A 91 -6.24 4.04 7.26
CA HIS A 91 -5.84 5.21 6.46
C HIS A 91 -5.56 4.77 5.03
N TRP A 92 -5.49 5.71 4.08
CA TRP A 92 -5.44 5.36 2.67
C TRP A 92 -4.32 6.06 1.90
N LEU A 93 -3.66 5.30 1.04
CA LEU A 93 -2.78 5.82 0.00
C LEU A 93 -3.57 5.92 -1.30
N VAL A 94 -3.59 7.09 -1.93
CA VAL A 94 -4.17 7.32 -3.27
C VAL A 94 -3.06 7.76 -4.21
N SER A 95 -2.94 7.15 -5.39
CA SER A 95 -1.79 7.36 -6.28
C SER A 95 -2.21 7.34 -7.75
N ASP A 96 -1.61 8.22 -8.55
CA ASP A 96 -1.66 8.19 -10.01
C ASP A 96 -0.26 8.43 -10.61
N ARG A 97 -0.18 8.58 -11.94
CA ARG A 97 1.11 8.82 -12.63
C ARG A 97 1.82 10.12 -12.24
N LYS A 98 1.13 11.08 -11.62
CA LYS A 98 1.64 12.42 -11.29
C LYS A 98 2.06 12.53 -9.83
N GLY A 99 1.50 11.73 -8.93
CA GLY A 99 1.84 11.82 -7.52
C GLY A 99 1.00 10.90 -6.64
N SER A 100 1.18 11.07 -5.34
CA SER A 100 0.45 10.31 -4.32
C SER A 100 0.01 11.22 -3.19
N ILE A 101 -1.08 10.85 -2.53
CA ILE A 101 -1.59 11.51 -1.33
C ILE A 101 -1.95 10.48 -0.27
N VAL A 102 -1.96 10.91 0.99
CA VAL A 102 -2.43 10.09 2.12
C VAL A 102 -3.66 10.74 2.72
N LEU A 103 -4.69 9.93 2.98
CA LEU A 103 -5.92 10.31 3.67
C LEU A 103 -5.92 9.69 5.06
N GLU A 104 -5.95 10.52 6.11
CA GLU A 104 -6.07 10.06 7.50
C GLU A 104 -7.21 10.81 8.17
N GLN A 105 -8.24 10.10 8.66
CA GLN A 105 -9.26 10.71 9.50
C GLN A 105 -9.02 10.30 10.95
N ASN A 106 -8.75 11.28 11.80
CA ASN A 106 -8.53 11.09 13.22
C ASN A 106 -9.51 11.96 14.03
N LYS A 107 -9.34 11.99 15.35
CA LYS A 107 -10.22 12.72 16.28
C LYS A 107 -10.43 14.20 15.97
N THR A 108 -9.47 14.85 15.30
CA THR A 108 -9.54 16.28 14.95
C THR A 108 -10.02 16.52 13.53
N GLY A 109 -10.22 15.47 12.72
CA GLY A 109 -10.81 15.55 11.40
C GLY A 109 -10.05 14.79 10.32
N LEU A 110 -10.40 15.06 9.06
CA LEU A 110 -9.78 14.49 7.87
C LEU A 110 -8.56 15.30 7.44
N TYR A 111 -7.42 14.64 7.33
CA TYR A 111 -6.17 15.18 6.83
C TYR A 111 -5.85 14.60 5.45
N VAL A 112 -5.37 15.47 4.56
CA VAL A 112 -4.97 15.11 3.19
C VAL A 112 -3.54 15.58 2.96
N TYR A 113 -2.59 14.65 3.02
CA TYR A 113 -1.17 14.94 2.89
C TYR A 113 -0.68 14.73 1.46
N ASP A 114 0.19 15.62 0.96
CA ASP A 114 1.04 15.27 -0.17
C ASP A 114 2.04 14.19 0.24
N ASN A 115 2.18 13.15 -0.60
CA ASN A 115 3.10 12.04 -0.36
C ASN A 115 4.18 12.02 -1.46
N PRO A 116 5.26 12.81 -1.32
CA PRO A 116 6.35 12.83 -2.29
C PRO A 116 7.14 11.51 -2.31
N ILE A 117 7.07 10.73 -1.23
CA ILE A 117 7.77 9.45 -1.09
C ILE A 117 7.00 8.33 -1.81
N GLY A 118 5.67 8.45 -1.91
CA GLY A 118 4.75 7.44 -2.43
C GLY A 118 4.88 6.08 -1.74
N VAL A 119 4.99 6.10 -0.41
CA VAL A 119 5.00 4.95 0.51
C VAL A 119 4.04 5.25 1.65
N LEU A 120 3.34 4.23 2.15
CA LEU A 120 2.52 4.29 3.36
C LEU A 120 2.61 2.95 4.07
N THR A 121 2.55 2.96 5.40
CA THR A 121 2.60 1.75 6.23
C THR A 121 1.40 1.72 7.18
N ASN A 122 1.59 1.95 8.48
CA ASN A 122 0.55 1.99 9.49
C ASN A 122 0.85 3.19 10.41
N ASN A 123 0.58 3.07 11.71
CA ASN A 123 0.93 4.06 12.72
C ASN A 123 2.44 4.42 12.75
N PRO A 124 2.82 5.63 13.20
CA PRO A 124 1.97 6.76 13.58
C PRO A 124 1.41 7.50 12.36
N SER A 125 0.86 8.70 12.55
CA SER A 125 0.39 9.55 11.46
C SER A 125 1.47 9.83 10.42
N PHE A 126 1.03 10.11 9.21
CA PHE A 126 1.93 10.20 8.06
C PHE A 126 2.94 11.36 8.15
N ASP A 127 2.59 12.47 8.79
CA ASP A 127 3.52 13.57 9.07
C ASP A 127 4.67 13.14 9.99
N LEU A 128 4.39 12.32 11.00
CA LEU A 128 5.41 11.76 11.89
C LEU A 128 6.28 10.73 11.16
N GLN A 129 5.71 9.92 10.27
CA GLN A 129 6.45 9.01 9.40
C GLN A 129 7.42 9.78 8.50
N GLN A 130 6.98 10.89 7.90
CA GLN A 130 7.84 11.77 7.10
C GLN A 130 8.94 12.41 7.96
N PHE A 131 8.58 12.96 9.12
CA PHE A 131 9.55 13.60 10.01
C PHE A 131 10.64 12.61 10.48
N ASN A 132 10.28 11.34 10.68
CA ASN A 132 11.23 10.30 11.06
C ASN A 132 12.35 10.09 10.02
N LEU A 133 12.13 10.39 8.74
CA LEU A 133 13.16 10.27 7.70
C LEU A 133 14.38 11.16 7.96
N ASN A 134 14.22 12.26 8.73
CA ASN A 134 15.33 13.14 9.11
C ASN A 134 16.44 12.39 9.88
N ASN A 135 16.08 11.34 10.63
CA ASN A 135 17.03 10.51 11.37
C ASN A 135 17.94 9.68 10.45
N TYR A 136 17.59 9.55 9.16
CA TYR A 136 18.25 8.67 8.20
C TYR A 136 18.94 9.42 7.06
N GLN A 137 19.16 10.73 7.21
CA GLN A 137 19.82 11.58 6.21
C GLN A 137 21.23 11.11 5.80
N GLY A 138 21.90 10.30 6.64
CA GLY A 138 23.22 9.76 6.36
C GLY A 138 23.23 8.47 5.53
N LEU A 139 22.07 7.86 5.27
CA LEU A 139 21.98 6.65 4.45
C LEU A 139 22.31 6.96 2.99
N GLN A 140 23.05 6.06 2.35
CA GLN A 140 23.45 6.19 0.95
C GLN A 140 23.68 4.81 0.32
N VAL A 141 23.66 4.75 -1.02
CA VAL A 141 23.87 3.49 -1.75
C VAL A 141 25.36 3.14 -1.82
N GLN A 142 26.22 4.14 -1.89
CA GLN A 142 27.67 3.94 -1.97
C GLN A 142 28.26 3.68 -0.59
N ASN A 143 29.32 2.86 -0.52
CA ASN A 143 30.06 2.71 0.72
C ASN A 143 30.65 4.06 1.16
N PRO A 144 30.60 4.38 2.47
CA PRO A 144 31.15 5.63 2.97
C PRO A 144 32.67 5.67 2.79
N GLN A 145 33.24 6.87 2.88
CA GLN A 145 34.68 7.00 3.07
C GLN A 145 35.02 6.38 4.44
N GLY A 146 35.85 5.34 4.45
CA GLY A 146 36.22 4.62 5.67
C GLY A 146 37.08 5.50 6.59
N LYS A 147 36.43 6.29 7.44
CA LYS A 147 37.07 7.16 8.43
C LYS A 147 36.36 7.03 9.77
N PHE A 148 37.14 6.97 10.85
CA PHE A 148 36.67 7.07 12.23
C PHE A 148 37.48 8.18 12.92
N GLY A 149 36.94 9.39 12.95
CA GLY A 149 37.71 10.58 13.32
C GLY A 149 38.90 10.79 12.37
N SER A 150 40.12 10.82 12.92
CA SER A 150 41.36 10.90 12.13
C SER A 150 41.87 9.55 11.62
N LEU A 151 41.33 8.42 12.09
CA LEU A 151 41.75 7.09 11.69
C LEU A 151 41.13 6.72 10.33
N ILE A 152 41.96 6.24 9.41
CA ILE A 152 41.48 5.62 8.17
C ILE A 152 41.10 4.16 8.49
N VAL A 153 39.86 3.79 8.21
CA VAL A 153 39.34 2.43 8.40
C VAL A 153 39.00 1.81 7.05
N ARG A 154 39.11 0.48 6.94
CA ARG A 154 38.78 -0.25 5.71
C ARG A 154 37.27 -0.53 5.65
N ASN A 155 36.66 -0.31 4.49
CA ASN A 155 35.36 -0.88 4.17
C ASN A 155 35.51 -2.41 4.02
N TYR A 156 35.10 -3.15 5.05
CA TYR A 156 35.32 -4.60 5.13
C TYR A 156 34.29 -5.41 4.34
N CYS A 157 33.15 -4.82 3.96
CA CYS A 157 32.14 -5.41 3.10
C CYS A 157 31.44 -4.35 2.23
N SER A 158 30.63 -4.82 1.28
CA SER A 158 29.71 -3.99 0.49
C SER A 158 28.42 -3.69 1.26
N GLY A 159 27.79 -2.57 0.98
CA GLY A 159 26.51 -2.18 1.59
C GLY A 159 26.64 -1.39 2.89
N LEU A 160 27.85 -0.95 3.26
CA LEU A 160 28.07 -0.14 4.47
C LEU A 160 27.44 1.26 4.37
N GLY A 161 27.05 1.70 3.17
CA GLY A 161 26.33 2.96 2.96
C GLY A 161 24.94 3.00 3.60
N SER A 162 24.30 1.85 3.77
CA SER A 162 22.98 1.74 4.41
C SER A 162 23.06 1.28 5.87
N LEU A 163 24.24 1.35 6.50
CA LEU A 163 24.40 1.05 7.91
C LEU A 163 23.50 1.98 8.74
N GLY A 164 22.64 1.40 9.58
CA GLY A 164 21.62 2.13 10.34
C GLY A 164 20.22 2.09 9.73
N LEU A 165 20.05 1.53 8.52
CA LEU A 165 18.72 1.24 7.97
C LEU A 165 17.99 0.23 8.89
N PRO A 166 16.76 0.51 9.35
CA PRO A 166 16.07 -0.34 10.31
C PRO A 166 15.69 -1.69 9.70
N GLY A 167 15.95 -2.77 10.44
CA GLY A 167 15.68 -4.15 10.02
C GLY A 167 14.48 -4.80 10.71
N ASP A 168 13.84 -4.11 11.65
CA ASP A 168 12.68 -4.61 12.37
C ASP A 168 11.38 -4.52 11.55
N LEU A 169 10.30 -5.09 12.10
CA LEU A 169 8.99 -5.19 11.44
C LEU A 169 8.02 -4.07 11.85
N SER A 170 8.45 -3.12 12.68
CA SER A 170 7.61 -2.00 13.08
C SER A 170 7.19 -1.18 11.86
N SER A 171 6.05 -0.50 11.99
CA SER A 171 5.54 0.36 10.93
C SER A 171 6.51 1.49 10.53
N PRO A 172 7.15 2.22 11.48
CA PRO A 172 8.20 3.19 11.14
C PRO A 172 9.43 2.56 10.48
N GLY A 173 9.90 1.41 10.98
CA GLY A 173 11.04 0.70 10.40
C GLY A 173 10.77 0.26 8.95
N ARG A 174 9.60 -0.33 8.70
CA ARG A 174 9.15 -0.68 7.35
C ARG A 174 8.98 0.55 6.46
N PHE A 175 8.48 1.67 6.99
CA PHE A 175 8.32 2.91 6.22
C PHE A 175 9.66 3.42 5.68
N VAL A 176 10.66 3.55 6.57
CA VAL A 176 12.02 3.99 6.21
C VAL A 176 12.65 3.03 5.20
N ARG A 177 12.53 1.71 5.44
CA ARG A 177 13.12 0.69 4.57
C ARG A 177 12.47 0.65 3.19
N ALA A 178 11.14 0.77 3.10
CA ALA A 178 10.44 0.87 1.83
C ALA A 178 10.79 2.18 1.10
N ALA A 179 10.85 3.32 1.81
CA ALA A 179 11.22 4.61 1.23
C ALA A 179 12.63 4.56 0.62
N PHE A 180 13.64 4.13 1.40
CA PHE A 180 15.01 3.99 0.93
C PHE A 180 15.11 3.03 -0.26
N THR A 181 14.53 1.83 -0.14
CA THR A 181 14.59 0.82 -1.22
C THR A 181 13.93 1.33 -2.49
N LYS A 182 12.76 1.98 -2.40
CA LYS A 182 12.06 2.56 -3.54
C LYS A 182 12.87 3.67 -4.22
N MET A 183 13.38 4.63 -3.44
CA MET A 183 14.05 5.82 -3.98
C MET A 183 15.39 5.51 -4.64
N HIS A 184 16.00 4.37 -4.30
CA HIS A 184 17.28 3.93 -4.87
C HIS A 184 17.17 2.73 -5.83
N ALA A 185 15.96 2.18 -6.02
CA ALA A 185 15.73 1.12 -6.99
C ALA A 185 15.90 1.64 -8.43
N THR A 186 16.50 0.81 -9.28
CA THR A 186 16.57 1.06 -10.73
C THR A 186 15.29 0.59 -11.41
N LEU A 187 14.88 1.27 -12.49
CA LEU A 187 13.72 0.87 -13.26
C LEU A 187 14.11 -0.11 -14.37
N GLY A 188 13.36 -1.22 -14.46
CA GLY A 188 13.47 -2.17 -15.57
C GLY A 188 13.10 -1.58 -16.93
N ALA A 189 13.66 -2.18 -17.99
CA ALA A 189 13.45 -1.75 -19.37
C ALA A 189 12.04 -2.07 -19.88
N ASN A 190 11.47 -3.21 -19.43
CA ASN A 190 10.15 -3.68 -19.82
C ASN A 190 9.22 -3.85 -18.60
N GLU A 191 7.94 -4.13 -18.87
CA GLU A 191 6.92 -4.28 -17.82
C GLU A 191 7.25 -5.43 -16.86
N GLY A 192 7.72 -6.57 -17.37
CA GLY A 192 8.08 -7.72 -16.53
C GLY A 192 9.16 -7.37 -15.51
N GLU A 193 10.24 -6.73 -15.95
CA GLU A 193 11.32 -6.27 -15.07
C GLU A 193 10.83 -5.21 -14.06
N ARG A 194 9.96 -4.28 -14.46
CA ARG A 194 9.40 -3.27 -13.54
C ARG A 194 8.50 -3.90 -12.48
N VAL A 195 7.66 -4.86 -12.87
CA VAL A 195 6.83 -5.63 -11.94
C VAL A 195 7.73 -6.43 -10.99
N SER A 196 8.76 -7.09 -11.50
CA SER A 196 9.75 -7.82 -10.69
C SER A 196 10.43 -6.89 -9.66
N GLN A 197 10.89 -5.72 -10.10
CA GLN A 197 11.51 -4.74 -9.21
C GLN A 197 10.54 -4.26 -8.12
N PHE A 198 9.27 -4.03 -8.47
CA PHE A 198 8.24 -3.63 -7.52
C PHE A 198 8.05 -4.70 -6.43
N PHE A 199 7.99 -5.97 -6.80
CA PHE A 199 7.92 -7.07 -5.83
C PHE A 199 9.17 -7.19 -4.97
N HIS A 200 10.37 -6.90 -5.49
CA HIS A 200 11.59 -6.84 -4.66
C HIS A 200 11.55 -5.69 -3.64
N ILE A 201 10.99 -4.53 -4.01
CA ILE A 201 10.79 -3.42 -3.08
C ILE A 201 9.83 -3.85 -1.96
N LEU A 202 8.70 -4.47 -2.28
CA LEU A 202 7.76 -4.98 -1.26
C LEU A 202 8.37 -6.10 -0.42
N ALA A 203 9.15 -6.99 -1.01
CA ALA A 203 9.81 -8.08 -0.30
C ALA A 203 10.78 -7.56 0.79
N SER A 204 11.36 -6.37 0.60
CA SER A 204 12.22 -5.75 1.63
C SER A 204 11.49 -5.49 2.94
N THR A 205 10.16 -5.39 2.94
CA THR A 205 9.32 -5.12 4.12
C THR A 205 8.31 -6.21 4.42
N ALA A 206 8.37 -7.34 3.70
CA ALA A 206 7.50 -8.47 3.93
C ALA A 206 7.70 -9.08 5.32
N GLN A 207 6.60 -9.49 5.96
CA GLN A 207 6.61 -10.11 7.27
C GLN A 207 6.58 -11.63 7.11
N VAL A 208 7.56 -12.30 7.73
CA VAL A 208 7.66 -13.76 7.74
C VAL A 208 6.82 -14.31 8.88
N LYS A 209 5.99 -15.32 8.62
CA LYS A 209 5.20 -15.95 9.67
C LYS A 209 6.12 -16.51 10.76
N GLY A 210 5.86 -16.15 12.02
CA GLY A 210 6.67 -16.54 13.17
C GLY A 210 7.55 -15.41 13.74
N THR A 211 7.72 -14.29 13.03
CA THR A 211 8.63 -13.21 13.47
C THR A 211 7.91 -12.01 14.11
N ASN A 212 6.58 -11.98 14.09
CA ASN A 212 5.75 -10.95 14.72
C ASN A 212 4.52 -11.61 15.36
N GLN A 213 4.53 -11.82 16.68
CA GLN A 213 3.42 -12.41 17.41
C GLN A 213 2.48 -11.32 17.94
N LEU A 214 1.18 -11.52 17.75
CA LEU A 214 0.11 -10.67 18.24
C LEU A 214 -0.32 -11.11 19.66
N ASP A 215 -1.02 -10.23 20.39
CA ASP A 215 -1.49 -10.50 21.75
C ASP A 215 -2.39 -11.75 21.87
N ASN A 216 -3.06 -12.12 20.77
CA ASN A 216 -3.90 -13.32 20.69
C ASN A 216 -3.10 -14.62 20.38
N GLY A 217 -1.77 -14.55 20.33
CA GLY A 217 -0.87 -15.67 20.05
C GLY A 217 -0.67 -16.00 18.56
N ASN A 218 -1.46 -15.39 17.65
CA ASN A 218 -1.26 -15.55 16.21
C ASN A 218 -0.06 -14.75 15.72
N PHE A 219 0.41 -15.06 14.50
CA PHE A 219 1.49 -14.32 13.87
C PHE A 219 0.96 -13.44 12.74
N GLU A 220 1.38 -12.18 12.71
CA GLU A 220 1.22 -11.32 11.54
C GLU A 220 2.25 -11.72 10.47
N TYR A 221 1.81 -11.78 9.22
CA TYR A 221 2.65 -12.09 8.08
C TYR A 221 2.06 -11.48 6.81
N THR A 222 2.88 -11.32 5.77
CA THR A 222 2.42 -10.79 4.47
C THR A 222 1.59 -11.85 3.75
N ILE A 223 0.26 -11.75 3.85
CA ILE A 223 -0.70 -12.69 3.24
C ILE A 223 -0.57 -12.69 1.70
N TYR A 224 -0.54 -11.50 1.11
CA TYR A 224 -0.33 -11.29 -0.32
C TYR A 224 0.47 -10.01 -0.56
N SER A 225 0.99 -9.87 -1.78
CA SER A 225 1.59 -8.62 -2.27
C SER A 225 1.00 -8.32 -3.63
N SER A 226 0.64 -7.07 -3.89
CA SER A 226 0.05 -6.65 -5.16
C SER A 226 0.89 -5.57 -5.85
N CYS A 227 0.85 -5.56 -7.17
CA CYS A 227 1.42 -4.54 -8.03
C CYS A 227 0.42 -4.24 -9.13
N ALA A 228 0.04 -2.98 -9.32
CA ALA A 228 -0.92 -2.61 -10.35
C ALA A 228 -0.26 -1.76 -11.44
N ASN A 229 -0.33 -2.21 -12.68
CA ASN A 229 -0.08 -1.35 -13.84
C ASN A 229 -1.39 -0.66 -14.21
N ALA A 230 -1.64 0.47 -13.56
CA ALA A 230 -2.87 1.23 -13.70
C ALA A 230 -3.07 1.81 -15.12
N THR A 231 -1.99 2.00 -15.89
CA THR A 231 -2.08 2.46 -17.30
C THR A 231 -2.61 1.38 -18.24
N LYS A 232 -2.32 0.10 -17.94
CA LYS A 232 -2.77 -1.05 -18.75
C LYS A 232 -3.93 -1.81 -18.11
N GLY A 233 -4.47 -1.34 -16.99
CA GLY A 233 -5.51 -2.04 -16.25
C GLY A 233 -5.12 -3.47 -15.85
N ARG A 234 -3.86 -3.70 -15.46
CA ARG A 234 -3.35 -5.02 -15.03
C ARG A 234 -3.05 -5.03 -13.56
N TYR A 235 -3.54 -6.06 -12.87
CA TYR A 235 -3.37 -6.28 -11.45
C TYR A 235 -2.57 -7.56 -11.23
N TYR A 236 -1.33 -7.39 -10.78
CA TYR A 236 -0.39 -8.47 -10.48
C TYR A 236 -0.42 -8.78 -8.98
N TYR A 237 -0.28 -10.05 -8.61
CA TYR A 237 -0.16 -10.43 -7.21
C TYR A 237 0.63 -11.72 -6.99
N THR A 238 1.22 -11.84 -5.81
CA THR A 238 1.73 -13.08 -5.22
C THR A 238 1.02 -13.32 -3.89
N THR A 239 1.05 -14.56 -3.38
CA THR A 239 0.59 -14.87 -2.02
C THR A 239 1.73 -15.45 -1.20
N TYR A 240 1.57 -15.50 0.12
CA TYR A 240 2.56 -16.08 1.02
C TYR A 240 2.96 -17.52 0.62
N HIS A 241 1.99 -18.30 0.13
CA HIS A 241 2.19 -19.70 -0.26
C HIS A 241 2.38 -19.91 -1.77
N ASN A 242 2.19 -18.87 -2.59
CA ASN A 242 2.42 -18.89 -4.02
C ASN A 242 3.26 -17.67 -4.44
N PRO A 243 4.60 -17.81 -4.53
CA PRO A 243 5.48 -16.72 -4.94
C PRO A 243 5.42 -16.44 -6.46
N GLN A 244 4.72 -17.26 -7.26
CA GLN A 244 4.51 -16.96 -8.67
C GLN A 244 3.68 -15.69 -8.83
N ILE A 245 4.12 -14.78 -9.71
CA ILE A 245 3.36 -13.58 -10.05
C ILE A 245 2.17 -13.97 -10.94
N ASN A 246 0.97 -13.80 -10.40
CA ASN A 246 -0.30 -13.96 -11.09
C ASN A 246 -0.76 -12.62 -11.65
N CYS A 247 -1.56 -12.60 -12.71
CA CYS A 247 -2.07 -11.37 -13.32
C CYS A 247 -3.53 -11.50 -13.73
N VAL A 248 -4.34 -10.51 -13.36
CA VAL A 248 -5.71 -10.31 -13.86
C VAL A 248 -5.74 -8.96 -14.58
N SER A 249 -6.49 -8.87 -15.69
CA SER A 249 -6.50 -7.67 -16.54
C SER A 249 -7.91 -7.25 -16.91
N LEU A 250 -8.17 -5.95 -16.85
CA LEU A 250 -9.41 -5.32 -17.29
C LEU A 250 -9.65 -5.50 -18.80
N ASP A 251 -8.58 -5.59 -19.61
CA ASP A 251 -8.67 -5.82 -21.06
C ASP A 251 -9.38 -7.14 -21.43
N ARG A 252 -9.39 -8.10 -20.49
CA ARG A 252 -9.99 -9.42 -20.69
C ARG A 252 -11.44 -9.51 -20.18
N TYR A 253 -12.04 -8.39 -19.77
CA TYR A 253 -13.37 -8.34 -19.20
C TYR A 253 -14.30 -7.37 -19.95
N GLU A 254 -15.59 -7.69 -20.01
CA GLU A 254 -16.59 -6.79 -20.55
C GLU A 254 -16.87 -5.66 -19.55
N LEU A 255 -16.23 -4.49 -19.76
CA LEU A 255 -16.31 -3.35 -18.84
C LEU A 255 -17.72 -2.77 -18.65
N LYS A 256 -18.68 -3.14 -19.50
CA LYS A 256 -20.10 -2.74 -19.42
C LYS A 256 -20.99 -3.76 -18.70
N SER A 257 -20.42 -4.88 -18.25
CA SER A 257 -21.17 -5.87 -17.48
C SER A 257 -21.71 -5.25 -16.18
N GLN A 258 -22.94 -5.60 -15.82
CA GLN A 258 -23.53 -5.25 -14.52
C GLN A 258 -23.16 -6.26 -13.41
N GLN A 259 -22.40 -7.31 -13.73
CA GLN A 259 -21.99 -8.34 -12.79
C GLN A 259 -20.53 -8.17 -12.36
N LEU A 260 -20.23 -8.54 -11.12
CA LEU A 260 -18.86 -8.59 -10.59
C LEU A 260 -18.07 -9.74 -11.22
N GLY A 261 -16.97 -9.42 -11.90
CA GLY A 261 -15.97 -10.42 -12.28
C GLY A 261 -15.19 -10.86 -11.05
N ARG A 262 -15.16 -12.17 -10.77
CA ARG A 262 -14.48 -12.74 -9.60
C ARG A 262 -13.43 -13.75 -10.06
N TYR A 263 -12.20 -13.56 -9.61
CA TYR A 263 -11.07 -14.45 -9.88
C TYR A 263 -10.54 -14.99 -8.55
N PRO A 264 -10.63 -16.30 -8.28
CA PRO A 264 -10.12 -16.87 -7.04
C PRO A 264 -8.62 -16.61 -6.85
N LEU A 265 -8.24 -16.32 -5.62
CA LEU A 265 -6.84 -16.13 -5.24
C LEU A 265 -6.05 -17.43 -5.44
N GLN A 266 -4.98 -17.38 -6.22
CA GLN A 266 -4.10 -18.54 -6.45
C GLN A 266 -3.14 -18.71 -5.26
N ALA A 267 -3.57 -19.44 -4.23
CA ALA A 267 -2.82 -19.66 -3.00
C ALA A 267 -1.88 -20.87 -3.02
N ALA A 268 -2.14 -21.87 -3.88
CA ALA A 268 -1.29 -23.05 -3.99
C ALA A 268 0.03 -22.72 -4.70
N ASN A 269 1.13 -23.26 -4.19
CA ASN A 269 2.45 -23.06 -4.77
C ASN A 269 2.51 -23.65 -6.19
N GLN A 270 3.03 -22.87 -7.13
CA GLN A 270 3.23 -23.29 -8.52
C GLN A 270 4.73 -23.54 -8.74
N ILE A 271 5.13 -24.80 -8.63
CA ILE A 271 6.52 -25.24 -8.81
C ILE A 271 6.69 -25.75 -10.23
N ASN A 272 7.58 -25.10 -10.98
CA ASN A 272 7.98 -25.58 -12.31
C ASN A 272 9.05 -26.68 -12.16
N PHE A 273 8.65 -27.95 -12.29
CA PHE A 273 9.57 -29.08 -12.36
C PHE A 273 10.28 -29.07 -13.72
N GLN A 274 11.58 -28.77 -13.72
CA GLN A 274 12.37 -28.64 -14.95
C GLN A 274 12.92 -29.98 -15.45
N ASN A 275 12.76 -31.05 -14.67
CA ASN A 275 13.15 -32.42 -14.97
C ASN A 275 12.22 -33.43 -14.27
#